data_AF-A0A2E9ZJ36-F1
#
_entry.id   AF-A0A2E9ZJ36-F1
#
_cell.length_a   1.000
_cell.length_b   1.000
_cell.length_c   1.000
_cell.angle_alpha   90.00
_cell.angle_beta   90.00
_cell.angle_gamma   90.00
#
_symmetry.space_group_name_H-M   'P 1'
#
loop_
_entity.id
_entity.type
_entity.pdbx_description
1 polymer ?
#
loop_
_entity_poly.entity_id
_entity_poly.type
_entity_poly.pdbx_seq_one_letter_code
_entity_poly.pdbx_strand_id
1 'polypeptide(L)'
;MLRLLNIVFLIAFLLSTLVQYNDPDPALWMTIYLSAALMCMAQHRQKLPAFVPMVFALISIIWIGLLLPSFINIVSWAEIVESISMKTEAVEEAREVGGLALVLLWSVVLAVHGLGKARRSGESSNA
;
A
#
# COMPACT_ATOMS: atom_id res chain seq x y z
N MET A 1 11.49 -11.33 13.55
CA MET A 1 10.19 -11.28 12.83
C MET A 1 10.06 -10.08 11.91
N LEU A 2 10.00 -8.82 12.41
CA LEU A 2 9.76 -7.63 11.57
C LEU A 2 10.72 -7.49 10.38
N ARG A 3 12.03 -7.75 10.56
CA ARG A 3 13.01 -7.66 9.47
C ARG A 3 12.73 -8.63 8.33
N LEU A 4 12.31 -9.86 8.65
CA LEU A 4 11.97 -10.89 7.66
C LEU A 4 10.72 -10.47 6.88
N LEU A 5 9.67 -10.09 7.59
CA LEU A 5 8.43 -9.58 6.99
C LEU A 5 8.70 -8.35 6.11
N ASN A 6 9.58 -7.43 6.54
CA ASN A 6 9.97 -6.27 5.74
C ASN A 6 10.66 -6.64 4.42
N ILE A 7 11.45 -7.72 4.40
CA ILE A 7 12.06 -8.23 3.18
C ILE A 7 11.00 -8.87 2.29
N VAL A 8 10.06 -9.62 2.85
CA VAL A 8 8.93 -10.20 2.10
C VAL A 8 8.11 -9.09 1.43
N PHE A 9 7.75 -8.04 2.16
CA PHE A 9 7.00 -6.91 1.60
C PHE A 9 7.83 -6.09 0.61
N LEU A 10 9.14 -5.92 0.83
CA LEU A 10 10.03 -5.30 -0.16
C LEU A 10 9.98 -6.07 -1.48
N ILE A 11 10.15 -7.39 -1.44
CA ILE A 11 10.11 -8.24 -2.63
C ILE A 11 8.72 -8.17 -3.27
N ALA A 12 7.65 -8.25 -2.47
CA ALA A 12 6.28 -8.15 -2.95
C ALA A 12 6.05 -6.84 -3.72
N PHE A 13 6.44 -5.69 -3.17
CA PHE A 13 6.27 -4.40 -3.85
C PHE A 13 7.12 -4.26 -5.12
N LEU A 14 8.35 -4.82 -5.14
CA LEU A 14 9.15 -4.87 -6.36
C LEU A 14 8.48 -5.73 -7.43
N LEU A 15 7.96 -6.91 -7.05
CA LEU A 15 7.21 -7.77 -7.97
C LEU A 15 5.93 -7.09 -8.45
N SER A 16 5.17 -6.44 -7.58
CA SER A 16 3.99 -5.66 -7.96
C SER A 16 4.36 -4.57 -8.96
N THR A 17 5.46 -3.85 -8.76
CA THR A 17 5.96 -2.84 -9.72
C THR A 17 6.25 -3.48 -11.10
N LEU A 18 6.86 -4.66 -11.12
CA LEU A 18 7.15 -5.38 -12.37
C LEU A 18 5.90 -5.89 -13.07
N VAL A 19 4.87 -6.29 -12.33
CA VAL A 19 3.62 -6.76 -12.93
C VAL A 19 2.86 -5.61 -13.61
N GLN A 20 3.00 -4.37 -13.13
CA GLN A 20 2.32 -3.20 -13.70
C GLN A 20 2.69 -2.91 -15.16
N TYR A 21 3.80 -3.42 -15.71
CA TYR A 21 4.10 -3.24 -17.15
C TYR A 21 3.01 -3.81 -18.07
N ASN A 22 2.12 -4.66 -17.55
CA ASN A 22 1.00 -5.23 -18.29
C ASN A 22 -0.28 -4.38 -18.25
N ASP A 23 -0.26 -3.24 -17.54
CA ASP A 23 -1.45 -2.42 -17.27
C ASP A 23 -1.58 -1.23 -18.22
N PRO A 24 -2.82 -0.79 -18.50
CA PRO A 24 -3.07 0.36 -19.37
C PRO A 24 -2.56 1.69 -18.78
N ASP A 25 -2.60 1.87 -17.44
CA ASP A 25 -2.01 3.01 -16.74
C ASP A 25 -0.99 2.57 -15.65
N PRO A 26 0.25 2.25 -16.02
CA PRO A 26 1.21 1.65 -15.12
C PRO A 26 1.94 2.67 -14.23
N ALA A 27 2.06 3.92 -14.66
CA ALA A 27 3.03 4.86 -14.11
C ALA A 27 2.72 5.24 -12.65
N LEU A 28 1.46 5.53 -12.38
CA LEU A 28 0.98 5.88 -11.04
C LEU A 28 1.17 4.71 -10.07
N TRP A 29 0.78 3.51 -10.48
CA TRP A 29 0.87 2.30 -9.64
C TRP A 29 2.30 1.87 -9.40
N MET A 30 3.16 1.93 -10.43
CA MET A 30 4.60 1.71 -10.27
C MET A 30 5.22 2.68 -9.27
N THR A 31 4.81 3.96 -9.31
CA THR A 31 5.31 4.98 -8.38
C THR A 31 4.93 4.65 -6.93
N ILE A 32 3.71 4.20 -6.70
CA ILE A 32 3.24 3.79 -5.36
C ILE A 32 4.03 2.58 -4.85
N TYR A 33 4.13 1.53 -5.66
CA TYR A 33 4.84 0.31 -5.25
C TYR A 33 6.34 0.55 -5.07
N LEU A 34 6.98 1.32 -5.95
CA LEU A 34 8.39 1.68 -5.81
C LEU A 34 8.62 2.52 -4.54
N SER A 35 7.70 3.44 -4.24
CA SER A 35 7.80 4.24 -3.01
C SER A 35 7.63 3.38 -1.75
N ALA A 36 6.72 2.40 -1.77
CA ALA A 36 6.56 1.42 -0.70
C ALA A 36 7.80 0.51 -0.54
N ALA A 37 8.44 0.13 -1.65
CA ALA A 37 9.71 -0.59 -1.63
C ALA A 37 10.84 0.28 -1.02
N LEU A 38 10.94 1.55 -1.40
CA LEU A 38 11.91 2.49 -0.82
C LEU A 38 11.67 2.70 0.68
N MET A 39 10.41 2.74 1.14
CA MET A 39 10.07 2.76 2.56
C MET A 39 10.61 1.52 3.28
N CYS A 40 10.44 0.33 2.70
CA CYS A 40 11.00 -0.91 3.25
C CYS A 40 12.55 -0.86 3.32
N MET A 41 13.21 -0.31 2.30
CA MET A 41 14.67 -0.13 2.30
C MET A 41 15.14 0.87 3.36
N ALA A 42 14.43 1.99 3.52
CA ALA A 42 14.72 2.99 4.55
C ALA A 42 14.56 2.40 5.96
N GLN A 43 13.54 1.56 6.17
CA GLN A 43 13.34 0.84 7.42
C GLN A 43 14.48 -0.15 7.69
N HIS A 44 14.92 -0.88 6.67
CA HIS A 44 16.04 -1.81 6.78
C HIS A 44 17.33 -1.09 7.24
N ARG A 45 17.57 0.11 6.70
CA ARG A 45 18.70 0.98 7.08
C ARG A 45 18.51 1.69 8.43
N GLN A 46 17.40 1.47 9.14
CA GLN A 46 17.05 2.16 10.40
C GLN A 46 16.96 3.69 10.27
N LYS A 47 16.72 4.20 9.05
CA LYS A 47 16.65 5.63 8.73
C LYS A 47 15.23 6.10 8.41
N LEU A 48 14.21 5.24 8.60
CA LEU A 48 12.82 5.60 8.33
C LEU A 48 12.23 6.43 9.47
N PRO A 49 11.88 7.71 9.25
CA PRO A 49 11.15 8.50 10.24
C PRO A 49 9.73 7.95 10.41
N ALA A 50 9.21 7.92 11.64
CA ALA A 50 7.89 7.33 11.93
C ALA A 50 6.72 8.03 11.19
N PHE A 51 6.87 9.28 10.77
CA PHE A 51 5.83 10.00 10.03
C PHE A 51 5.66 9.52 8.58
N VAL A 52 6.73 9.04 7.94
CA VAL A 52 6.68 8.56 6.56
C VAL A 52 5.65 7.45 6.38
N PRO A 53 5.70 6.32 7.13
CA PRO A 53 4.68 5.29 7.01
C PRO A 53 3.28 5.77 7.43
N MET A 54 3.15 6.77 8.31
CA MET A 54 1.83 7.35 8.63
C MET A 54 1.22 8.08 7.43
N VAL A 55 2.02 8.83 6.69
CA VAL A 55 1.57 9.51 5.47
C VAL A 55 1.12 8.50 4.41
N PHE A 56 1.89 7.43 4.20
CA PHE A 56 1.51 6.36 3.26
C PHE A 56 0.21 5.66 3.68
N ALA A 57 0.03 5.39 4.98
CA ALA A 57 -1.21 4.82 5.49
C ALA A 57 -2.41 5.76 5.24
N LEU A 58 -2.25 7.06 5.53
CA LEU A 58 -3.31 8.05 5.31
C LEU A 58 -3.70 8.17 3.83
N ILE A 59 -2.72 8.26 2.94
CA ILE A 59 -2.95 8.30 1.49
C ILE A 59 -3.71 7.05 1.03
N SER A 60 -3.28 5.88 1.49
CA SER A 60 -3.92 4.61 1.12
C SER A 60 -5.36 4.53 1.60
N ILE A 61 -5.65 4.97 2.83
CA ILE A 61 -7.03 5.02 3.36
C ILE A 61 -7.90 5.95 2.54
N ILE A 62 -7.43 7.17 2.27
CA ILE A 62 -8.18 8.16 1.50
C ILE A 62 -8.48 7.61 0.11
N TRP A 63 -7.48 7.05 -0.56
CA TRP A 63 -7.63 6.56 -1.92
C TRP A 63 -8.53 5.34 -2.03
N ILE A 64 -8.40 4.37 -1.12
CA ILE A 64 -9.36 3.25 -1.02
C ILE A 64 -10.78 3.81 -0.83
N GLY A 65 -10.95 4.80 0.05
CA GLY A 65 -12.23 5.47 0.28
C GLY A 65 -12.79 6.20 -0.94
N LEU A 66 -11.94 6.65 -1.86
CA LEU A 66 -12.35 7.27 -3.13
C LEU A 66 -12.71 6.22 -4.21
N LEU A 67 -12.06 5.05 -4.19
CA LEU A 67 -12.35 3.96 -5.13
C LEU A 67 -13.61 3.17 -4.75
N LEU A 68 -13.91 3.05 -3.46
CA LEU A 68 -15.07 2.29 -2.96
C LEU A 68 -16.44 2.78 -3.51
N PRO A 69 -16.74 4.09 -3.60
CA PRO A 69 -17.99 4.57 -4.18
C PRO A 69 -18.14 4.26 -5.67
N SER A 70 -17.05 4.28 -6.45
CA SER A 70 -17.06 3.86 -7.86
C SER A 70 -17.40 2.38 -7.96
N PHE A 71 -16.79 1.56 -7.11
CA PHE A 71 -17.08 0.13 -6.96
C PHE A 71 -18.56 -0.19 -6.67
N ILE A 72 -19.25 0.69 -5.93
CA ILE A 72 -20.60 0.44 -5.41
C ILE A 72 -21.68 1.10 -6.30
N ASN A 73 -21.40 2.25 -6.94
CA ASN A 73 -22.38 2.98 -7.77
C ASN A 73 -22.52 2.45 -9.21
N ILE A 74 -21.63 1.56 -9.68
CA ILE A 74 -21.71 0.96 -11.02
C ILE A 74 -22.60 -0.31 -11.03
N VAL A 75 -23.14 -0.71 -9.89
CA VAL A 75 -23.78 -2.03 -9.76
C VAL A 75 -25.29 -1.98 -10.03
N SER A 76 -25.66 -1.89 -11.31
CA SER A 76 -26.89 -2.52 -11.78
C SER A 76 -26.61 -4.00 -12.03
N TRP A 77 -27.48 -4.92 -11.60
CA TRP A 77 -27.28 -6.37 -11.78
C TRP A 77 -27.10 -6.78 -13.26
N ALA A 78 -27.55 -5.94 -14.20
CA ALA A 78 -27.39 -6.13 -15.63
C ALA A 78 -25.96 -5.80 -16.11
N GLU A 79 -25.35 -4.72 -15.61
CA GLU A 79 -23.97 -4.32 -15.95
C GLU A 79 -22.93 -5.27 -15.33
N ILE A 80 -23.22 -5.88 -14.18
CA ILE A 80 -22.35 -6.95 -13.63
C ILE A 80 -22.23 -8.13 -14.61
N VAL A 81 -23.33 -8.53 -15.24
CA VAL A 81 -23.34 -9.68 -16.16
C VAL A 81 -22.64 -9.35 -17.48
N GLU A 82 -22.77 -8.12 -17.95
CA GLU A 82 -22.10 -7.64 -19.17
C GLU A 82 -20.58 -7.41 -18.94
N SER A 83 -20.21 -6.91 -17.76
CA SER A 83 -18.83 -6.63 -17.37
C SER A 83 -18.00 -7.90 -17.15
N ILE A 84 -18.59 -9.03 -16.74
CA ILE A 84 -17.92 -10.34 -16.67
C ILE A 84 -17.36 -10.82 -18.03
N SER A 85 -17.88 -10.29 -19.15
CA SER A 85 -17.48 -10.68 -20.52
C SER A 85 -16.33 -9.85 -21.10
N MET A 86 -16.10 -8.63 -20.61
CA MET A 86 -14.93 -7.81 -20.97
C MET A 86 -13.87 -7.93 -19.88
N LYS A 87 -12.57 -7.81 -20.18
CA LYS A 87 -11.53 -7.69 -19.13
C LYS A 87 -11.90 -6.50 -18.24
N THR A 88 -12.44 -6.79 -17.07
CA THR A 88 -13.45 -5.92 -16.45
C THR A 88 -12.83 -4.78 -15.67
N GLU A 89 -13.34 -3.56 -15.83
CA GLU A 89 -13.01 -2.39 -15.00
C GLU A 89 -13.05 -2.73 -13.49
N ALA A 90 -14.02 -3.56 -13.07
CA ALA A 90 -14.10 -4.09 -11.71
C ALA A 90 -12.89 -4.95 -11.27
N VAL A 91 -12.25 -5.69 -12.18
CA VAL A 91 -11.03 -6.46 -11.89
C VAL A 91 -9.83 -5.54 -11.74
N GLU A 92 -9.77 -4.47 -12.54
CA GLU A 92 -8.74 -3.43 -12.40
C GLU A 92 -8.89 -2.71 -11.07
N GLU A 93 -10.07 -2.18 -10.75
CA GLU A 93 -10.33 -1.52 -9.46
C GLU A 93 -10.06 -2.48 -8.28
N ALA A 94 -10.43 -3.76 -8.38
CA ALA A 94 -10.14 -4.74 -7.32
C ALA A 94 -8.65 -4.90 -7.06
N ARG A 95 -7.84 -4.91 -8.13
CA ARG A 95 -6.38 -4.97 -8.04
C ARG A 95 -5.80 -3.70 -7.43
N GLU A 96 -6.34 -2.53 -7.80
CA GLU A 96 -5.93 -1.24 -7.26
C GLU A 96 -6.20 -1.14 -5.75
N VAL A 97 -7.43 -1.49 -5.33
CA VAL A 97 -7.82 -1.55 -3.91
C VAL A 97 -6.97 -2.56 -3.15
N GLY A 98 -6.73 -3.75 -3.73
CA GLY A 98 -5.87 -4.78 -3.14
C GLY A 98 -4.42 -4.32 -2.97
N GLY A 99 -3.87 -3.63 -3.97
CA GLY A 99 -2.55 -3.02 -3.94
C GLY A 99 -2.41 -1.98 -2.83
N LEU A 100 -3.36 -1.04 -2.77
CA LEU A 100 -3.42 -0.02 -1.71
C LEU A 100 -3.60 -0.65 -0.33
N ALA A 101 -4.39 -1.72 -0.20
CA ALA A 101 -4.57 -2.43 1.06
C ALA A 101 -3.26 -3.07 1.56
N LEU A 102 -2.43 -3.62 0.66
CA LEU A 102 -1.10 -4.13 1.01
C LEU A 102 -0.15 -3.02 1.45
N VAL A 103 -0.14 -1.88 0.73
CA VAL A 103 0.64 -0.70 1.10
C VAL A 103 0.21 -0.17 2.46
N LEU A 104 -1.10 -0.04 2.68
CA LEU A 104 -1.69 0.39 3.95
C LEU A 104 -1.28 -0.52 5.10
N LEU A 105 -1.48 -1.84 4.94
CA LEU A 105 -1.17 -2.84 5.96
C LEU A 105 0.29 -2.72 6.43
N TRP A 106 1.22 -2.69 5.47
CA TRP A 106 2.63 -2.64 5.81
C TRP A 106 3.05 -1.29 6.39
N SER A 107 2.49 -0.19 5.86
CA SER A 107 2.71 1.16 6.38
C SER A 107 2.26 1.27 7.84
N VAL A 108 1.08 0.76 8.21
CA VAL A 108 0.61 0.75 9.60
C VAL A 108 1.55 -0.03 10.51
N VAL A 109 2.00 -1.22 10.09
CA VAL A 109 2.96 -2.03 10.86
C VAL A 109 4.26 -1.26 11.13
N LEU A 110 4.81 -0.59 10.11
CA LEU A 110 6.03 0.20 10.25
C LEU A 110 5.83 1.46 11.11
N ALA A 111 4.67 2.12 10.99
CA ALA A 111 4.34 3.29 11.81
C ALA A 111 4.25 2.92 13.30
N VAL A 112 3.51 1.86 13.65
CA VAL A 112 3.38 1.39 15.04
C VAL A 112 4.75 1.01 15.62
N HIS A 113 5.59 0.33 14.83
CA HIS A 113 6.95 0.01 15.25
C HIS A 113 7.82 1.27 15.47
N GLY A 114 7.75 2.24 14.55
CA GLY A 114 8.48 3.50 14.63
C GLY A 114 8.10 4.33 15.85
N LEU A 115 6.81 4.46 16.13
CA LEU A 115 6.29 5.15 17.31
C LEU A 115 6.74 4.45 18.61
N GLY A 116 6.70 3.12 18.66
CA GLY A 116 7.21 2.36 19.80
C GLY A 116 8.71 2.51 20.04
N LYS A 117 9.51 2.72 18.98
CA LYS A 117 10.94 3.03 19.10
C LYS A 117 11.18 4.44 19.64
N ALA A 118 10.43 5.43 19.14
CA ALA A 118 10.55 6.82 19.59
C ALA A 118 10.19 7.01 21.07
N ARG A 119 9.10 6.37 21.55
CA ARG A 119 8.67 6.44 22.96
C ARG A 119 9.77 5.96 23.93
N ARG A 120 10.37 4.80 23.64
CA ARG A 120 11.45 4.22 24.47
C ARG A 120 12.70 5.08 24.54
N SER A 121 13.04 5.76 23.45
CA SER A 121 14.18 6.70 23.42
C SER A 121 13.93 7.96 24.26
N GLY A 122 12.67 8.39 24.38
CA GLY A 122 12.30 9.53 25.24
C GLY A 122 12.35 9.17 26.72
N GLU A 123 11.92 7.96 27.09
CA GLU A 123 11.99 7.46 28.47
C GLU A 123 13.43 7.34 28.98
N SER A 124 14.36 6.85 28.16
CA SER A 124 15.79 6.75 28.53
C SER A 124 16.51 8.09 28.64
N SER A 125 15.98 9.16 28.04
CA SER A 125 16.57 10.51 28.14
C SER A 125 16.08 11.29 29.36
N ASN A 126 15.00 10.84 30.00
CA ASN A 126 14.37 11.48 31.15
C ASN A 126 14.64 10.75 32.48
N ALA A 127 15.37 9.62 32.44
CA ALA A 127 15.83 8.84 33.59
C ALA A 127 17.29 9.16 33.89
#